data_AF-A0A932YSN9-F1
#
_entry.id   AF-A0A932YSN9-F1
#
_cell.length_a   1.000
_cell.length_b   1.000
_cell.length_c   1.000
_cell.angle_alpha   90.00
_cell.angle_beta   90.00
_cell.angle_gamma   90.00
#
_symmetry.space_group_name_H-M   'P 1'
#
loop_
_entity.id
_entity.type
_entity.pdbx_description
1 polymer ?
#
loop_
_entity_poly.entity_id
_entity_poly.type
_entity_poly.pdbx_seq_one_letter_code
_entity_poly.pdbx_strand_id
1 'polypeptide(L)'
;MARTHQWMLYGMRAVFAAIIVFEFLNWLKVLNFKLTFSWFGLMITAAVVWGIVEFLWRKLATLHATKKGWLLFFILASLLIDLLGDIFGWYAAYVWYDQFAHFMGGVSAAIAVVIVLRATNVLPDVSMQAPLSFGTQLLLVVSLVTFFGVIYELEEYAETVILKNNRLGDMLDTPSDLLLNLLGSSAGGALSLKNVHQPLARMMRRVIAVCSAVLVRKK
;
A
#
# COMPACT_ATOMS: atom_id res chain seq x y z
N MET A 1 -2.39 -3.64 26.90
CA MET A 1 -2.58 -2.21 26.56
C MET A 1 -2.77 -2.03 25.04
N ALA A 2 -3.95 -2.27 24.47
CA ALA A 2 -4.14 -2.23 23.00
C ALA A 2 -5.54 -1.78 22.51
N ARG A 3 -6.28 -0.99 23.30
CA ARG A 3 -7.63 -0.51 22.93
C ARG A 3 -7.65 0.87 22.28
N THR A 4 -6.57 1.64 22.36
CA THR A 4 -6.59 3.10 22.08
C THR A 4 -6.77 3.48 20.61
N HIS A 5 -6.67 2.54 19.67
CA HIS A 5 -6.74 2.84 18.23
C HIS A 5 -7.65 1.90 17.43
N GLN A 6 -8.53 1.13 18.11
CA GLN A 6 -9.45 0.21 17.43
C GLN A 6 -10.40 0.92 16.45
N TRP A 7 -10.72 2.19 16.71
CA TRP A 7 -11.54 3.01 15.81
C TRP A 7 -10.97 3.10 14.39
N MET A 8 -9.63 3.06 14.22
CA MET A 8 -9.00 3.10 12.90
C MET A 8 -9.31 1.82 12.12
N LEU A 9 -9.21 0.66 12.78
CA LEU A 9 -9.57 -0.61 12.16
C LEU A 9 -11.08 -0.67 11.87
N TYR A 10 -11.93 -0.20 12.78
CA TYR A 10 -13.37 -0.17 12.52
C TYR A 10 -13.73 0.76 11.35
N GLY A 11 -13.05 1.90 11.24
CA GLY A 11 -13.18 2.78 10.08
C GLY A 11 -12.78 2.07 8.78
N MET A 12 -11.62 1.40 8.76
CA MET A 12 -11.19 0.62 7.60
C MET A 12 -12.18 -0.51 7.25
N ARG A 13 -12.66 -1.26 8.24
CA ARG A 13 -13.69 -2.29 8.05
C ARG A 13 -14.95 -1.73 7.43
N ALA A 14 -15.41 -0.56 7.90
CA ALA A 14 -16.58 0.10 7.33
C ALA A 14 -16.35 0.50 5.87
N VAL A 15 -15.15 1.02 5.54
CA VAL A 15 -14.78 1.37 4.16
C VAL A 15 -14.74 0.13 3.26
N PHE A 16 -14.04 -0.94 3.66
CA PHE A 16 -14.00 -2.19 2.89
C PHE A 16 -15.38 -2.83 2.74
N ALA A 17 -16.18 -2.85 3.81
CA ALA A 17 -17.55 -3.35 3.73
C ALA A 17 -18.40 -2.52 2.76
N ALA A 18 -18.26 -1.20 2.76
CA ALA A 18 -18.95 -0.33 1.82
C ALA A 18 -18.51 -0.57 0.37
N ILE A 19 -17.21 -0.73 0.12
CA ILE A 19 -16.66 -1.07 -1.21
C ILE A 19 -17.22 -2.39 -1.71
N ILE A 20 -17.11 -3.46 -0.92
CA ILE A 20 -17.58 -4.79 -1.32
C ILE A 20 -19.10 -4.82 -1.51
N VAL A 21 -19.88 -4.16 -0.64
CA VAL A 21 -21.33 -4.04 -0.84
C VAL A 21 -21.65 -3.28 -2.11
N PHE A 22 -20.94 -2.18 -2.39
CA PHE A 22 -21.11 -1.42 -3.63
C PHE A 22 -20.81 -2.27 -4.87
N GLU A 23 -19.69 -2.98 -4.89
CA GLU A 23 -19.31 -3.88 -5.99
C GLU A 23 -20.31 -5.02 -6.17
N PHE A 24 -20.73 -5.64 -5.06
CA PHE A 24 -21.72 -6.72 -5.08
C PHE A 24 -23.09 -6.27 -5.60
N LEU A 25 -23.56 -5.09 -5.19
CA LEU A 25 -24.81 -4.51 -5.70
C LEU A 25 -24.73 -4.17 -7.19
N ASN A 26 -23.56 -3.76 -7.68
CA ASN A 26 -23.35 -3.56 -9.11
C ASN A 26 -23.29 -4.89 -9.88
N TRP A 27 -22.62 -5.90 -9.33
CA TRP A 27 -22.59 -7.25 -9.88
C TRP A 27 -23.99 -7.86 -10.02
N LEU A 28 -24.87 -7.61 -9.03
CA LEU A 28 -26.29 -7.97 -9.06
C LEU A 28 -27.16 -7.05 -9.95
N LYS A 29 -26.57 -6.05 -10.63
CA LYS A 29 -27.25 -5.08 -11.50
C LYS A 29 -28.29 -4.20 -10.78
N VAL A 30 -28.11 -3.96 -9.47
CA VAL A 30 -28.96 -3.04 -8.71
C VAL A 30 -28.56 -1.58 -8.97
N LEU A 31 -27.26 -1.26 -8.98
CA LEU A 31 -26.75 0.11 -9.14
C LEU A 31 -26.36 0.48 -10.59
N ASN A 32 -26.08 -0.51 -11.44
CA ASN A 32 -25.85 -0.36 -12.89
C ASN A 32 -24.69 0.57 -13.33
N PHE A 33 -23.62 0.68 -12.53
CA PHE A 33 -22.39 1.33 -12.99
C PHE A 33 -21.68 0.46 -14.03
N LYS A 34 -21.06 1.11 -15.02
CA LYS A 34 -20.22 0.45 -16.03
C LYS A 34 -18.77 0.46 -15.57
N LEU A 35 -18.06 -0.62 -15.87
CA LEU A 35 -16.62 -0.74 -15.67
C LEU A 35 -15.93 -0.92 -17.01
N THR A 36 -14.65 -0.57 -17.03
CA THR A 36 -13.67 -0.97 -18.05
C THR A 36 -13.30 -2.45 -17.85
N PHE A 37 -13.12 -2.87 -16.60
CA PHE A 37 -12.83 -4.26 -16.22
C PHE A 37 -14.04 -4.95 -15.57
N SER A 38 -13.82 -5.82 -14.58
CA SER A 38 -14.85 -6.69 -14.02
C SER A 38 -15.09 -6.42 -12.53
N TRP A 39 -16.36 -6.48 -12.14
CA TRP A 39 -16.75 -6.44 -10.72
C TRP A 39 -16.17 -7.61 -9.93
N PHE A 40 -15.94 -8.76 -10.59
CA PHE A 40 -15.44 -9.96 -9.93
C PHE A 40 -14.00 -9.78 -9.46
N GLY A 41 -13.12 -9.26 -10.33
CA GLY A 41 -11.73 -8.96 -9.99
C GLY A 41 -11.62 -7.92 -8.87
N LEU A 42 -12.42 -6.85 -8.94
CA LEU A 42 -12.46 -5.83 -7.87
C LEU A 42 -12.87 -6.42 -6.51
N MET A 43 -13.89 -7.28 -6.48
CA MET A 43 -14.32 -7.94 -5.25
C MET A 43 -13.25 -8.86 -4.67
N ILE A 44 -12.55 -9.63 -5.51
CA ILE A 44 -11.45 -10.50 -5.07
C ILE A 44 -10.32 -9.64 -4.49
N THR A 45 -9.89 -8.61 -5.22
CA THR A 45 -8.82 -7.70 -4.78
C THR A 45 -9.18 -7.02 -3.47
N ALA A 46 -10.37 -6.45 -3.34
CA ALA A 46 -10.84 -5.83 -2.11
C ALA A 46 -10.89 -6.81 -0.93
N ALA A 47 -11.37 -8.04 -1.14
CA ALA A 47 -11.43 -9.08 -0.10
C ALA A 47 -10.04 -9.54 0.36
N VAL A 48 -9.11 -9.77 -0.58
CA VAL A 48 -7.72 -10.15 -0.27
C VAL A 48 -7.02 -9.04 0.50
N VAL A 49 -7.13 -7.79 0.04
CA VAL A 49 -6.52 -6.63 0.69
C VAL A 49 -7.12 -6.41 2.09
N TRP A 50 -8.43 -6.58 2.27
CA TRP A 50 -9.06 -6.54 3.58
C TRP A 50 -8.50 -7.64 4.50
N GLY A 51 -8.37 -8.87 4.01
CA GLY A 51 -7.73 -9.98 4.73
C GLY A 51 -6.31 -9.64 5.20
N ILE A 52 -5.50 -9.03 4.33
CA ILE A 52 -4.15 -8.54 4.66
C ILE A 52 -4.20 -7.48 5.75
N VAL A 53 -5.11 -6.50 5.67
CA VAL A 53 -5.29 -5.46 6.69
C VAL A 53 -5.63 -6.06 8.05
N GLU A 54 -6.54 -7.03 8.11
CA GLU A 54 -6.91 -7.74 9.34
C GLU A 54 -5.72 -8.49 9.93
N PHE A 55 -4.98 -9.21 9.08
CA PHE A 55 -3.79 -9.94 9.49
C PHE A 55 -2.71 -9.01 10.05
N LEU A 56 -2.36 -7.95 9.30
CA LEU A 56 -1.34 -6.97 9.70
C LEU A 56 -1.75 -6.23 10.98
N TRP A 57 -3.02 -5.88 11.15
CA TRP A 57 -3.48 -5.19 12.37
C TRP A 57 -3.24 -6.03 13.62
N ARG A 58 -3.51 -7.34 13.55
CA ARG A 58 -3.26 -8.29 14.65
C ARG A 58 -1.78 -8.52 14.86
N LYS A 59 -1.02 -8.73 13.77
CA LYS A 59 0.41 -9.05 13.85
C LYS A 59 1.24 -7.86 14.35
N LEU A 60 0.84 -6.64 14.00
CA LEU A 60 1.52 -5.40 14.36
C LEU A 60 0.85 -4.69 15.54
N ALA A 61 0.30 -5.45 16.50
CA ALA A 61 -0.49 -4.90 17.61
C ALA A 61 0.27 -3.81 18.41
N THR A 62 1.58 -3.95 18.57
CA THR A 62 2.46 -3.03 19.31
C THR A 62 2.91 -1.80 18.51
N LEU A 63 2.60 -1.74 17.21
CA LEU A 63 3.01 -0.64 16.35
C LEU A 63 2.30 0.67 16.77
N HIS A 64 3.05 1.77 16.82
CA HIS A 64 2.51 3.09 17.15
C HIS A 64 1.37 3.49 16.19
N ALA A 65 0.35 4.16 16.72
CA ALA A 65 -0.87 4.53 15.99
C ALA A 65 -0.60 5.25 14.67
N THR A 66 0.35 6.19 14.67
CA THR A 66 0.69 6.95 13.46
C THR A 66 1.26 6.06 12.36
N LYS A 67 2.12 5.08 12.69
CA LYS A 67 2.67 4.15 11.70
C LYS A 67 1.59 3.20 11.18
N LYS A 68 0.66 2.77 12.03
CA LYS A 68 -0.53 2.02 11.59
C LYS A 68 -1.41 2.86 10.67
N GLY A 69 -1.64 4.13 10.98
CA GLY A 69 -2.41 5.04 10.14
C GLY A 69 -1.80 5.21 8.76
N TRP A 70 -0.48 5.43 8.68
CA TRP A 70 0.23 5.48 7.40
C TRP A 70 0.13 4.16 6.63
N LEU A 71 0.33 3.02 7.30
CA LEU A 71 0.18 1.70 6.67
C LEU A 71 -1.21 1.54 6.04
N LEU A 72 -2.27 1.82 6.81
CA LEU A 72 -3.66 1.72 6.34
C LEU A 72 -3.95 2.72 5.22
N PHE A 73 -3.43 3.94 5.33
CA PHE A 73 -3.60 4.98 4.31
C PHE A 73 -3.01 4.55 2.96
N PHE A 74 -1.78 4.07 2.91
CA PHE A 74 -1.16 3.68 1.64
C PHE A 74 -1.81 2.46 1.01
N ILE A 75 -2.22 1.47 1.84
CA ILE A 75 -2.99 0.32 1.34
C ILE A 75 -4.31 0.79 0.73
N LEU A 76 -5.07 1.63 1.45
CA LEU A 76 -6.36 2.11 0.98
C LEU A 76 -6.23 3.03 -0.24
N ALA A 77 -5.22 3.91 -0.26
CA ALA A 77 -4.98 4.81 -1.39
C ALA A 77 -4.72 4.03 -2.68
N SER A 78 -3.92 2.95 -2.62
CA SER A 78 -3.67 2.09 -3.78
C SER A 78 -4.96 1.44 -4.30
N LEU A 79 -5.77 0.89 -3.40
CA LEU A 79 -7.05 0.26 -3.77
C LEU A 79 -8.03 1.29 -4.36
N LEU A 80 -8.08 2.50 -3.81
CA LEU A 80 -8.97 3.55 -4.31
C LEU A 80 -8.51 4.11 -5.66
N ILE A 81 -7.21 4.13 -5.97
CA ILE A 81 -6.74 4.51 -7.30
C ILE A 81 -7.31 3.52 -8.33
N ASP A 82 -7.12 2.22 -8.10
CA ASP A 82 -7.64 1.15 -8.96
C ASP A 82 -9.17 1.22 -9.12
N LEU A 83 -9.90 1.15 -7.99
CA LEU A 83 -11.36 1.17 -7.97
C LEU A 83 -11.96 2.41 -8.64
N LEU A 84 -11.46 3.60 -8.30
CA LEU A 84 -12.00 4.85 -8.86
C LEU A 84 -11.61 5.01 -10.32
N GLY A 85 -10.42 4.55 -10.71
CA GLY A 85 -9.99 4.50 -12.10
C GLY A 85 -10.96 3.73 -12.97
N ASP A 86 -11.44 2.59 -12.48
CA ASP A 86 -12.38 1.76 -13.23
C ASP A 86 -13.80 2.37 -13.24
N ILE A 87 -14.33 2.80 -12.08
CA ILE A 87 -15.67 3.41 -11.96
C ILE A 87 -15.81 4.67 -12.82
N PHE A 88 -14.79 5.52 -12.86
CA PHE A 88 -14.82 6.76 -13.65
C PHE A 88 -14.35 6.55 -15.10
N GLY A 89 -14.03 5.32 -15.49
CA GLY A 89 -13.59 4.97 -16.85
C GLY A 89 -12.25 5.60 -17.23
N TRP A 90 -11.39 5.91 -16.26
CA TRP A 90 -10.07 6.51 -16.49
C TRP A 90 -9.12 5.56 -17.22
N TYR A 91 -9.22 4.25 -16.97
CA TYR A 91 -8.49 3.23 -17.74
C TYR A 91 -8.81 3.31 -19.24
N ALA A 92 -10.08 3.50 -19.60
CA ALA A 92 -10.48 3.66 -20.99
C ALA A 92 -10.19 5.06 -21.56
N ALA A 93 -10.28 6.10 -20.74
CA ALA A 93 -10.17 7.49 -21.16
C ALA A 93 -8.72 7.96 -21.33
N TYR A 94 -7.79 7.43 -20.54
CA TYR A 94 -6.42 7.89 -20.46
C TYR A 94 -5.45 6.73 -20.59
N VAL A 95 -4.79 6.63 -21.76
CA VAL A 95 -3.84 5.55 -22.08
C VAL A 95 -2.68 5.39 -21.08
N TRP A 96 -2.36 6.43 -20.32
CA TRP A 96 -1.30 6.43 -19.31
C TRP A 96 -1.77 6.03 -17.91
N TYR A 97 -3.09 5.98 -17.68
CA TYR A 97 -3.66 5.85 -16.34
C TYR A 97 -3.31 4.52 -15.69
N ASP A 98 -3.36 3.47 -16.49
CA ASP A 98 -2.99 2.13 -16.08
C ASP A 98 -1.53 2.08 -15.55
N GLN A 99 -0.58 2.55 -16.36
CA GLN A 99 0.82 2.68 -15.94
C GLN A 99 1.00 3.57 -14.69
N PHE A 100 0.19 4.62 -14.56
CA PHE A 100 0.17 5.45 -13.35
C PHE A 100 -0.33 4.68 -12.13
N ALA A 101 -1.40 3.91 -12.26
CA ALA A 101 -1.95 3.08 -11.20
C ALA A 101 -0.92 2.04 -10.73
N HIS A 102 -0.25 1.35 -11.65
CA HIS A 102 0.84 0.40 -11.35
C HIS A 102 2.04 1.09 -10.67
N PHE A 103 2.46 2.27 -11.15
CA PHE A 103 3.52 3.02 -10.49
C PHE A 103 3.14 3.40 -9.04
N MET A 104 1.93 3.95 -8.84
CA MET A 104 1.45 4.37 -7.53
C MET A 104 1.18 3.19 -6.59
N GLY A 105 0.75 2.05 -7.14
CA GLY A 105 0.64 0.78 -6.43
C GLY A 105 2.01 0.32 -5.92
N GLY A 106 3.02 0.31 -6.79
CA GLY A 106 4.41 0.02 -6.41
C GLY A 106 4.94 0.94 -5.31
N VAL A 107 4.70 2.26 -5.41
CA VAL A 107 5.08 3.24 -4.37
C VAL A 107 4.41 2.92 -3.04
N SER A 108 3.09 2.72 -3.05
CA SER A 108 2.27 2.49 -1.85
C SER A 108 2.65 1.17 -1.17
N ALA A 109 2.81 0.10 -1.96
CA ALA A 109 3.24 -1.21 -1.49
C ALA A 109 4.64 -1.16 -0.89
N ALA A 110 5.61 -0.46 -1.50
CA ALA A 110 6.95 -0.34 -0.95
C ALA A 110 6.97 0.38 0.40
N ILE A 111 6.20 1.46 0.55
CA ILE A 111 6.08 2.18 1.83
C ILE A 111 5.46 1.27 2.90
N ALA A 112 4.37 0.55 2.55
CA ALA A 112 3.73 -0.40 3.44
C ALA A 112 4.68 -1.53 3.87
N VAL A 113 5.40 -2.14 2.92
CA VAL A 113 6.40 -3.19 3.17
C VAL A 113 7.50 -2.68 4.10
N VAL A 114 8.05 -1.48 3.89
CA VAL A 114 9.06 -0.91 4.79
C VAL A 114 8.54 -0.71 6.21
N ILE A 115 7.29 -0.25 6.37
CA ILE A 115 6.65 -0.14 7.69
C ILE A 115 6.55 -1.52 8.36
N VAL A 116 6.07 -2.53 7.63
CA VAL A 116 5.91 -3.90 8.12
C VAL A 116 7.28 -4.51 8.51
N LEU A 117 8.27 -4.46 7.61
CA LEU A 117 9.59 -5.05 7.83
C LEU A 117 10.33 -4.40 9.00
N ARG A 118 10.19 -3.08 9.20
CA ARG A 118 10.74 -2.41 10.39
C ARG A 118 9.99 -2.79 11.65
N ALA A 119 8.67 -2.91 11.59
CA ALA A 119 7.84 -3.30 12.72
C ALA A 119 8.09 -4.75 13.19
N THR A 120 8.53 -5.62 12.28
CA THR A 120 8.90 -7.01 12.56
C THR A 120 10.41 -7.22 12.78
N ASN A 121 11.20 -6.14 12.84
CA ASN A 121 12.66 -6.16 13.01
C ASN A 121 13.44 -6.90 11.90
N VAL A 122 12.85 -7.10 10.71
CA VAL A 122 13.56 -7.62 9.53
C VAL A 122 14.48 -6.55 8.96
N LEU A 123 14.00 -5.30 8.89
CA LEU A 123 14.84 -4.14 8.59
C LEU A 123 15.24 -3.43 9.87
N PRO A 124 16.51 -2.97 9.99
CA PRO A 124 16.95 -2.25 11.17
C PRO A 124 16.19 -0.93 11.32
N ASP A 125 15.94 -0.54 12.57
CA ASP A 125 15.51 0.83 12.85
C ASP A 125 16.66 1.79 12.54
N VAL A 126 16.31 2.96 11.99
CA VAL A 126 17.26 3.98 11.50
C VAL A 126 18.16 4.50 12.63
N SER A 127 17.75 4.32 13.89
CA SER A 127 18.51 4.71 15.09
C SER A 127 19.57 3.71 15.52
N MET A 128 19.58 2.48 14.98
CA MET A 128 20.62 1.50 15.26
C MET A 128 21.59 1.43 14.08
N GLN A 129 22.89 1.21 14.32
CA GLN A 129 23.84 0.95 13.23
C GLN A 129 23.30 -0.20 12.37
N ALA A 130 23.03 0.07 11.10
CA ALA A 130 22.36 -0.89 10.22
C ALA A 130 23.35 -1.98 9.82
N PRO A 131 23.06 -3.27 10.09
CA PRO A 131 23.86 -4.38 9.55
C PRO A 131 23.73 -4.51 8.02
N LEU A 132 22.69 -3.91 7.42
CA LEU A 132 22.39 -4.00 5.99
C LEU A 132 22.63 -2.67 5.28
N SER A 133 23.35 -2.71 4.16
CA SER A 133 23.54 -1.55 3.29
C SER A 133 22.21 -1.03 2.75
N PHE A 134 22.14 0.27 2.41
CA PHE A 134 20.94 0.86 1.79
C PHE A 134 20.51 0.07 0.54
N GLY A 135 21.48 -0.32 -0.31
CA GLY A 135 21.21 -1.10 -1.51
C GLY A 135 20.57 -2.45 -1.22
N THR A 136 21.04 -3.16 -0.19
CA THR A 136 20.45 -4.45 0.22
C THR A 136 19.03 -4.29 0.74
N GLN A 137 18.76 -3.25 1.54
CA GLN A 137 17.40 -2.98 2.03
C GLN A 137 16.46 -2.61 0.88
N LEU A 138 16.92 -1.80 -0.07
CA LEU A 138 16.14 -1.42 -1.24
C LEU A 138 15.84 -2.63 -2.12
N LEU A 139 16.84 -3.47 -2.39
CA LEU A 139 16.66 -4.71 -3.16
C LEU A 139 15.62 -5.62 -2.51
N LEU A 140 15.66 -5.80 -1.19
CA LEU A 140 14.67 -6.62 -0.47
C LEU A 140 13.24 -6.06 -0.66
N VAL A 141 13.07 -4.75 -0.53
CA VAL A 141 11.76 -4.09 -0.68
C VAL A 141 11.25 -4.23 -2.12
N VAL A 142 12.09 -3.91 -3.12
CA VAL A 142 11.72 -3.99 -4.53
C VAL A 142 11.37 -5.43 -4.90
N SER A 143 12.18 -6.42 -4.51
CA SER A 143 11.90 -7.83 -4.79
C SER A 143 10.56 -8.30 -4.21
N LEU A 144 10.23 -7.91 -2.98
CA LEU A 144 8.94 -8.26 -2.37
C LEU A 144 7.76 -7.59 -3.07
N VAL A 145 7.88 -6.32 -3.44
CA VAL A 145 6.80 -5.61 -4.13
C VAL A 145 6.62 -6.12 -5.56
N THR A 146 7.70 -6.35 -6.31
CA THR A 146 7.63 -6.96 -7.65
C THR A 146 7.03 -8.35 -7.58
N PHE A 147 7.33 -9.14 -6.54
CA PHE A 147 6.67 -10.44 -6.33
C PHE A 147 5.14 -10.30 -6.14
N PHE A 148 4.68 -9.31 -5.39
CA PHE A 148 3.24 -9.02 -5.29
C PHE A 148 2.65 -8.54 -6.62
N GLY A 149 3.39 -7.75 -7.40
CA GLY A 149 3.03 -7.39 -8.77
C GLY A 149 2.81 -8.63 -9.64
N VAL A 150 3.74 -9.59 -9.62
CA VAL A 150 3.60 -10.86 -10.35
C VAL A 150 2.36 -11.64 -9.90
N ILE A 151 2.05 -11.68 -8.60
CA ILE A 151 0.82 -12.34 -8.12
C ILE A 151 -0.43 -11.66 -8.67
N TYR A 152 -0.43 -10.33 -8.75
CA TYR A 152 -1.54 -9.56 -9.30
C TYR A 152 -1.75 -9.85 -10.79
N GLU A 153 -0.69 -9.82 -11.60
CA GLU A 153 -0.75 -10.20 -13.03
C GLU A 153 -1.25 -11.64 -13.24
N LEU A 154 -0.84 -12.56 -12.36
CA LEU A 154 -1.32 -13.95 -12.41
C LEU A 154 -2.81 -14.06 -12.07
N GLU A 155 -3.33 -13.20 -11.21
CA GLU A 155 -4.76 -13.12 -10.90
C GLU A 155 -5.54 -12.60 -12.12
N GLU A 156 -5.07 -11.55 -12.78
CA GLU A 156 -5.70 -11.03 -14.01
C GLU A 156 -5.67 -12.04 -15.16
N TYR A 157 -4.56 -12.77 -15.29
CA TYR A 157 -4.44 -13.88 -16.23
C TYR A 157 -5.46 -14.99 -15.91
N ALA A 158 -5.57 -15.37 -14.63
CA ALA A 158 -6.52 -16.38 -14.21
C ALA A 158 -7.97 -15.94 -14.49
N GLU A 159 -8.30 -14.67 -14.23
CA GLU A 159 -9.61 -14.11 -14.55
C GLU A 159 -9.89 -14.17 -16.06
N THR A 160 -8.93 -13.73 -16.88
CA THR A 160 -9.01 -13.77 -18.34
C THR A 160 -9.31 -15.19 -18.84
N VAL A 161 -8.63 -16.20 -18.31
CA VAL A 161 -8.83 -17.60 -18.69
C VAL A 161 -10.18 -18.15 -18.21
N ILE A 162 -10.58 -17.86 -16.97
CA ILE A 162 -11.79 -18.42 -16.35
C ILE A 162 -13.06 -17.75 -16.89
N LEU A 163 -13.06 -16.41 -17.00
CA LEU A 163 -14.22 -15.61 -17.40
C LEU A 163 -14.26 -15.33 -18.91
N LYS A 164 -13.19 -15.66 -19.65
CA LYS A 164 -13.06 -15.40 -21.10
C LYS A 164 -13.30 -13.93 -21.46
N ASN A 165 -12.74 -13.02 -20.66
CA ASN A 165 -12.77 -11.58 -20.87
C ASN A 165 -11.39 -11.06 -21.30
N ASN A 166 -11.20 -9.74 -21.38
CA ASN A 166 -9.93 -9.10 -21.72
C ASN A 166 -9.32 -8.39 -20.50
N ARG A 167 -9.29 -9.07 -19.35
CA ARG A 167 -8.82 -8.46 -18.09
C ARG A 167 -7.32 -8.13 -18.11
N LEU A 168 -6.52 -9.00 -18.73
CA LEU A 168 -5.06 -8.92 -18.85
C LEU A 168 -4.56 -7.85 -19.85
N GLY A 169 -5.45 -7.16 -20.57
CA GLY A 169 -5.02 -6.21 -21.59
C GLY A 169 -4.33 -6.83 -22.81
N ASP A 170 -3.34 -6.12 -23.36
CA ASP A 170 -2.60 -6.53 -24.56
C ASP A 170 -1.29 -7.30 -24.25
N MET A 171 -0.53 -7.67 -25.27
CA MET A 171 0.71 -8.47 -25.09
C MET A 171 1.80 -7.74 -24.28
N LEU A 172 1.79 -6.41 -24.27
CA LEU A 172 2.79 -5.57 -23.62
C LEU A 172 2.34 -5.02 -22.27
N ASP A 173 1.08 -5.21 -21.89
CA ASP A 173 0.44 -4.79 -20.64
C ASP A 173 1.24 -5.31 -19.43
N THR A 174 1.21 -6.62 -19.19
CA THR A 174 1.92 -7.26 -18.07
C THR A 174 3.41 -6.88 -17.97
N PRO A 175 4.23 -6.90 -19.04
CA PRO A 175 5.60 -6.42 -18.97
C PRO A 175 5.72 -4.94 -18.56
N SER A 176 4.83 -4.08 -19.06
CA SER A 176 4.76 -2.67 -18.69
C SER A 176 4.40 -2.52 -17.21
N ASP A 177 3.40 -3.24 -16.75
CA ASP A 177 2.88 -3.16 -15.38
C ASP A 177 3.89 -3.63 -14.34
N LEU A 178 4.60 -4.71 -14.63
CA LEU A 178 5.71 -5.16 -13.81
C LEU A 178 6.88 -4.17 -13.80
N LEU A 179 7.16 -3.51 -14.93
CA LEU A 179 8.18 -2.45 -14.99
C LEU A 179 7.76 -1.24 -14.13
N LEU A 180 6.50 -0.80 -14.23
CA LEU A 180 6.00 0.34 -13.46
C LEU A 180 5.91 0.03 -11.97
N ASN A 181 5.51 -1.19 -11.60
CA ASN A 181 5.59 -1.69 -10.22
C ASN A 181 7.03 -1.68 -9.69
N LEU A 182 8.02 -2.10 -10.50
CA LEU A 182 9.45 -2.06 -10.15
C LEU A 182 9.96 -0.63 -9.96
N LEU A 183 9.60 0.30 -10.87
CA LEU A 183 10.00 1.71 -10.78
C LEU A 183 9.34 2.40 -9.57
N GLY A 184 8.04 2.19 -9.38
CA GLY A 184 7.28 2.71 -8.25
C GLY A 184 7.81 2.19 -6.92
N SER A 185 8.08 0.89 -6.82
CA SER A 185 8.62 0.29 -5.60
C SER A 185 10.05 0.75 -5.31
N SER A 186 10.87 0.97 -6.33
CA SER A 186 12.20 1.57 -6.19
C SER A 186 12.11 2.98 -5.63
N ALA A 187 11.21 3.81 -6.17
CA ALA A 187 11.00 5.19 -5.71
C ALA A 187 10.43 5.23 -4.28
N GLY A 188 9.32 4.52 -4.02
CA GLY A 188 8.68 4.44 -2.71
C GLY A 188 9.58 3.81 -1.64
N GLY A 189 10.34 2.78 -2.01
CA GLY A 189 11.34 2.13 -1.17
C GLY A 189 12.47 3.09 -0.81
N ALA A 190 13.08 3.76 -1.80
CA ALA A 190 14.15 4.73 -1.55
C ALA A 190 13.68 5.89 -0.66
N LEU A 191 12.47 6.42 -0.90
CA LEU A 191 11.86 7.47 -0.10
C LEU A 191 11.60 7.00 1.33
N SER A 192 10.99 5.83 1.51
CA SER A 192 10.61 5.33 2.83
C SER A 192 11.81 4.89 3.68
N LEU A 193 12.80 4.27 3.05
CA LEU A 193 14.05 3.89 3.70
C LEU A 193 14.81 5.12 4.20
N LYS A 194 14.86 6.20 3.41
CA LYS A 194 15.51 7.47 3.79
C LYS A 194 14.72 8.30 4.81
N ASN A 195 13.39 8.38 4.68
CA ASN A 195 12.61 9.44 5.33
C ASN A 195 11.65 8.99 6.44
N VAL A 196 11.28 7.71 6.55
CA VAL A 196 10.12 7.33 7.40
C VAL A 196 10.27 7.65 8.89
N HIS A 197 11.45 8.02 9.42
CA HIS A 197 11.56 8.51 10.80
C HIS A 197 12.48 9.71 11.05
N GLN A 198 12.78 10.51 10.03
CA GLN A 198 13.78 11.56 10.24
C GLN A 198 13.23 12.96 10.57
N PRO A 199 12.10 13.48 10.06
CA PRO A 199 11.72 14.86 10.36
C PRO A 199 11.19 15.04 11.79
N LEU A 200 10.16 14.28 12.17
CA LEU A 200 9.49 14.46 13.46
C LEU A 200 10.37 14.04 14.65
N ALA A 201 11.10 12.92 14.52
CA ALA A 201 11.99 12.46 15.58
C ALA A 201 13.28 13.30 15.69
N ARG A 202 13.79 13.90 14.59
CA ARG A 202 14.88 14.88 14.70
C ARG A 202 14.37 16.20 15.27
N MET A 203 13.17 16.63 14.90
CA MET A 203 12.55 17.84 15.45
C MET A 203 12.32 17.69 16.96
N MET A 204 11.70 16.59 17.41
CA MET A 204 11.48 16.34 18.84
C MET A 204 12.80 16.19 19.62
N ARG A 205 13.81 15.51 19.05
CA ARG A 205 15.14 15.44 19.68
C ARG A 205 15.81 16.81 19.78
N ARG A 206 15.66 17.67 18.77
CA ARG A 206 16.16 19.06 18.81
C ARG A 206 15.41 19.89 19.86
N VAL A 207 14.10 19.78 19.93
CA VAL A 207 13.29 20.48 20.95
C VAL A 207 13.70 20.06 22.36
N ILE A 208 13.81 18.76 22.62
CA ILE A 208 14.26 18.23 23.92
C ILE A 208 15.68 18.72 24.25
N ALA A 209 16.62 18.66 23.30
CA ALA A 209 17.98 19.14 23.52
C ALA A 209 18.03 20.64 23.87
N VAL A 210 17.23 21.47 23.20
CA VAL A 210 17.13 22.91 23.49
C VAL A 210 16.52 23.14 24.88
N CYS A 211 15.42 22.45 25.22
CA CYS A 211 14.79 22.57 26.54
C CYS A 211 15.75 22.16 27.67
N SER A 212 16.49 21.07 27.49
CA SER A 212 17.49 20.60 28.46
C SER A 212 18.66 21.59 28.61
N ALA A 213 19.13 22.21 27.53
CA ALA A 213 20.19 23.21 27.57
C ALA A 213 19.78 24.50 28.31
N VAL A 214 18.52 24.93 28.15
CA VAL A 214 17.98 26.10 28.86
C VAL A 214 17.86 25.84 30.37
N LEU A 215 17.47 24.63 30.78
CA LEU A 215 17.35 24.26 32.18
C LEU A 215 18.70 24.19 32.91
N VAL A 216 19.77 23.80 32.22
CA VAL A 216 21.13 23.72 32.80
C VAL A 216 21.76 25.10 33.03
N ARG A 217 21.45 26.10 32.19
CA ARG A 217 22.01 27.47 32.34
C ARG A 217 21.37 28.31 33.46
N LYS A 218 20.29 27.83 34.08
CA LYS A 218 19.59 28.53 35.18
C LYS A 218 20.01 28.06 36.57
N LYS A 219 21.03 27.21 36.68
CA LYS A 219 21.71 26.85 37.92
C LYS A 219 23.07 27.51 37.98
#